data_AF-A0A4Q3C714-F1
#
_entry.id   AF-A0A4Q3C714-F1
#
_cell.length_a   1.000
_cell.length_b   1.000
_cell.length_c   1.000
_cell.angle_alpha   90.00
_cell.angle_beta   90.00
_cell.angle_gamma   90.00
#
_symmetry.space_group_name_H-M   'P 1'
#
loop_
_entity.id
_entity.type
_entity.pdbx_description
1 polymer ?
#
loop_
_entity_poly.entity_id
_entity_poly.type
_entity_poly.pdbx_seq_one_letter_code
_entity_poly.pdbx_strand_id
1 'polypeptide(L)' 'DMVRLGVTEGARITLASDHGRMEGTATPFDLPPGSALAYYPEANVLCGTAVDPRSHTPAFKSVPVWIEPMNGR' A
#
# COMPACT_ATOMS: atom_id res chain seq x y z
N ASP A 1 -9.67 2.62 -8.23
CA ASP A 1 -10.05 2.47 -6.80
C ASP A 1 -10.20 3.76 -6.02
N MET A 2 -9.43 4.81 -6.31
CA MET A 2 -9.51 6.08 -5.57
C MET A 2 -10.94 6.60 -5.39
N VAL A 3 -11.75 6.66 -6.46
CA VAL A 3 -13.17 7.06 -6.40
C VAL A 3 -13.99 6.15 -5.48
N ARG A 4 -13.81 4.83 -5.59
CA ARG A 4 -14.51 3.83 -4.77
C ARG A 4 -14.17 3.94 -3.28
N LEU A 5 -12.95 4.38 -2.97
CA LEU A 5 -12.44 4.56 -1.61
C LEU A 5 -12.61 6.01 -1.10
N GLY A 6 -13.21 6.92 -1.89
CA GLY A 6 -13.37 8.32 -1.52
C GLY A 6 -12.06 9.11 -1.43
N VAL A 7 -10.98 8.62 -2.05
CA VAL A 7 -9.67 9.27 -2.05
C VAL A 7 -9.57 10.23 -3.23
N THR A 8 -9.23 11.48 -2.96
CA THR A 8 -8.99 12.49 -4.00
C THR A 8 -7.51 12.55 -4.37
N GLU A 9 -7.21 13.05 -5.56
CA GLU A 9 -5.84 13.40 -5.93
C GLU A 9 -5.27 14.41 -4.92
N GLY A 10 -4.00 14.21 -4.54
CA GLY A 10 -3.32 15.05 -3.56
C GLY A 10 -3.73 14.79 -2.10
N ALA A 11 -4.69 13.89 -1.85
CA ALA A 11 -5.08 13.54 -0.49
C ALA A 11 -3.91 12.88 0.27
N ARG A 12 -3.71 13.30 1.52
CA ARG A 12 -2.80 12.60 2.42
C ARG A 12 -3.49 11.34 2.96
N ILE A 13 -2.83 10.21 2.81
CA ILE A 13 -3.35 8.90 3.19
C ILE A 13 -2.32 8.13 3.99
N THR A 14 -2.79 7.20 4.80
CA THR A 14 -1.95 6.17 5.39
C THR A 14 -2.22 4.86 4.68
N LEU A 15 -1.20 4.30 4.03
CA LEU A 15 -1.23 2.94 3.49
C LEU A 15 -0.74 2.00 4.57
N ALA A 16 -1.52 0.99 4.90
CA ALA A 16 -1.21 0.03 5.95
C ALA A 16 -1.20 -1.40 5.40
N SER A 17 -0.44 -2.24 6.08
CA SER A 17 -0.32 -3.68 5.88
C SER A 17 -0.23 -4.34 7.24
N ASP A 18 -0.22 -5.68 7.27
CA ASP A 18 0.05 -6.42 8.51
C ASP A 18 1.45 -6.17 9.08
N HIS A 19 2.38 -5.59 8.30
CA HIS A 19 3.78 -5.39 8.70
C HIS A 19 4.11 -3.95 9.12
N GLY A 20 3.30 -2.98 8.69
CA GLY A 20 3.59 -1.58 8.98
C GLY A 20 2.65 -0.60 8.28
N ARG A 21 2.91 0.68 8.52
CA ARG A 21 2.20 1.81 7.92
C ARG A 21 3.18 2.74 7.22
N MET A 22 2.75 3.28 6.10
CA MET A 22 3.46 4.28 5.32
C MET A 22 2.48 5.42 5.01
N GLU A 23 2.86 6.64 5.35
CA GLU A 23 2.08 7.80 4.92
C GLU A 23 2.47 8.19 3.49
N GLY A 24 1.48 8.54 2.67
CA GLY A 24 1.67 8.91 1.27
C GLY A 24 0.70 9.98 0.79
N THR A 25 0.99 10.52 -0.40
CA THR A 25 0.06 11.39 -1.12
C THR A 25 -0.53 10.59 -2.26
N ALA A 26 -1.86 10.55 -2.35
CA ALA A 26 -2.55 9.77 -3.36
C ALA A 26 -2.45 10.46 -4.73
N THR A 27 -1.94 9.75 -5.72
CA THR A 27 -1.79 10.22 -7.11
C THR A 27 -2.53 9.27 -8.05
N PRO A 28 -3.39 9.77 -8.96
CA PRO A 28 -4.04 8.93 -9.95
C PRO A 28 -3.01 8.33 -10.91
N PHE A 29 -3.15 7.04 -11.18
CA PHE A 29 -2.32 6.31 -12.14
C PHE A 29 -3.16 5.22 -12.80
N ASP A 30 -2.79 4.85 -14.03
CA ASP A 30 -3.44 3.74 -14.74
C ASP A 30 -2.90 2.40 -14.20
N LEU A 31 -3.62 1.85 -13.22
CA LEU A 31 -3.33 0.57 -12.58
C LEU A 31 -4.52 -0.37 -12.70
N PRO A 32 -4.28 -1.70 -12.75
CA PRO A 32 -5.35 -2.67 -12.60
C PRO A 32 -6.16 -2.43 -11.32
N PRO A 33 -7.50 -2.62 -11.34
CA PRO A 33 -8.32 -2.55 -10.14
C PRO A 33 -7.80 -3.49 -9.04
N GLY A 34 -7.84 -3.03 -7.80
CA GLY A 34 -7.32 -3.73 -6.61
C GLY A 34 -5.83 -3.56 -6.36
N SER A 35 -5.13 -2.76 -7.17
CA SER A 35 -3.68 -2.57 -7.06
C SER A 35 -3.31 -1.16 -6.61
N ALA A 36 -2.19 -1.06 -5.89
CA ALA A 36 -1.55 0.20 -5.54
C ALA A 36 -0.07 0.15 -5.91
N LEU A 37 0.49 1.28 -6.35
CA LEU A 37 1.92 1.45 -6.58
C LEU A 37 2.50 2.28 -5.44
N ALA A 38 3.61 1.82 -4.88
CA ALA A 38 4.38 2.54 -3.88
C ALA A 38 5.88 2.45 -4.23
N TYR A 39 6.64 3.49 -3.89
CA TYR A 39 8.06 3.58 -4.23
C TYR A 39 8.94 2.92 -3.17
N TYR A 40 9.98 2.23 -3.63
CA TYR A 40 11.10 1.78 -2.81
C TYR A 40 12.10 2.95 -2.62
N PRO A 41 12.77 3.07 -1.45
CA PRO A 41 12.78 2.16 -0.29
C PRO A 41 11.66 2.37 0.74
N GLU A 42 10.85 3.42 0.60
CA GLU A 42 9.85 3.82 1.59
C GLU A 42 8.79 2.73 1.83
N ALA A 43 8.37 2.04 0.76
CA ALA A 43 7.37 0.98 0.81
C ALA A 43 7.85 -0.31 1.53
N ASN A 44 9.15 -0.44 1.83
CA ASN A 44 9.66 -1.63 2.53
C ASN A 44 9.02 -1.82 3.90
N VAL A 45 8.55 -0.75 4.55
CA VAL A 45 7.84 -0.82 5.83
C VAL A 45 6.54 -1.62 5.73
N LEU A 46 5.95 -1.73 4.54
CA LEU A 46 4.75 -2.51 4.29
C LEU A 46 5.05 -3.98 4.02
N CYS A 47 6.29 -4.30 3.66
CA CYS A 47 6.67 -5.63 3.21
C CYS A 47 7.13 -6.49 4.37
N GLY A 48 6.52 -7.66 4.52
CA GLY A 48 7.00 -8.68 5.44
C GLY A 48 8.31 -9.29 4.97
N THR A 49 9.13 -9.72 5.93
CA THR A 49 10.33 -10.53 5.67
C THR A 49 10.03 -12.03 5.57
N ALA A 50 8.75 -12.41 5.75
CA ALA A 50 8.31 -13.78 5.64
C ALA A 50 8.55 -14.30 4.21
N VAL A 51 9.17 -15.46 4.13
CA VAL A 51 9.42 -16.17 2.88
C VAL A 51 8.49 -17.38 2.87
N ASP A 52 7.76 -17.58 1.78
CA ASP A 52 6.90 -18.76 1.65
C ASP A 52 7.77 -20.04 1.76
N PRO A 53 7.50 -20.93 2.73
CA PRO A 53 8.37 -22.07 3.01
C PRO A 53 8.38 -23.13 1.91
N ARG A 54 7.44 -23.07 0.95
CA ARG A 54 7.32 -24.05 -0.13
C ARG A 54 8.00 -23.59 -1.43
N SER A 55 8.01 -22.29 -1.68
CA SER A 55 8.51 -21.69 -2.93
C SER A 55 9.74 -20.81 -2.72
N HIS A 56 10.15 -20.58 -1.47
CA HIS A 56 11.27 -19.72 -1.07
C HIS A 56 11.20 -18.30 -1.65
N THR A 57 10.01 -17.88 -2.10
CA THR A 57 9.81 -16.56 -2.71
C THR A 57 9.52 -15.57 -1.57
N PRO A 58 10.24 -14.44 -1.51
CA PRO A 58 9.92 -13.38 -0.55
C PRO A 58 8.49 -12.88 -0.76
N ALA A 59 7.78 -12.59 0.32
CA ALA A 59 6.42 -12.01 0.29
C ALA A 59 6.33 -10.67 -0.48
N PHE A 60 7.46 -10.10 -0.90
CA PHE A 60 7.56 -8.87 -1.67
C PHE A 60 6.79 -8.87 -3.01
N LYS A 61 6.43 -10.03 -3.59
CA LYS A 61 5.73 -10.07 -4.87
C LYS A 61 4.26 -9.64 -4.78
N SER A 62 3.65 -9.73 -3.60
CA SER A 62 2.28 -9.26 -3.37
C SER A 62 2.07 -9.05 -1.88
N VAL A 63 1.88 -7.79 -1.49
CA VAL A 63 1.62 -7.38 -0.11
C VAL A 63 0.18 -6.88 -0.04
N PRO A 64 -0.70 -7.54 0.73
CA PRO A 64 -2.02 -7.01 1.01
C PRO A 64 -1.91 -5.67 1.75
N VAL A 65 -2.59 -4.65 1.24
CA VAL A 65 -2.61 -3.31 1.82
C VAL A 65 -4.02 -2.75 1.87
N TRP A 66 -4.27 -1.84 2.80
CA TRP A 66 -5.49 -1.05 2.89
C TRP A 66 -5.17 0.42 3.16
N ILE A 67 -6.09 1.30 2.81
CA ILE A 67 -5.99 2.72 3.11
C ILE A 67 -6.70 2.97 4.43
N GLU A 68 -5.97 3.52 5.39
CA GLU A 68 -6.52 4.10 6.60
C GLU A 68 -6.84 5.57 6.30
N PRO A 69 -8.08 6.03 6.55
CA PRO A 69 -8.40 7.45 6.52
C PRO A 69 -7.49 8.17 7.50
N MET A 70 -6.83 9.25 7.09
CA MET A 70 -6.26 10.16 8.06
C MET A 70 -7.41 10.82 8.79
N ASN A 71 -7.75 10.28 9.97
CA ASN A 71 -8.60 10.98 10.92
C ASN A 71 -7.90 12.28 11.27
N GLY A 72 -8.30 13.36 10.59
CA GLY A 72 -7.92 14.71 10.94
C GLY A 72 -8.30 14.98 12.39
N ARG A 73 -7.35 15.54 13.15
CA ARG A 73 -7.71 16.43 14.24
C ARG A 73 -8.33 17.69 13.66
#